data_AF-A0A2S6ZG20-F1
#
_entry.id   AF-A0A2S6ZG20-F1
#
_cell.length_a   1.000
_cell.length_b   1.000
_cell.length_c   1.000
_cell.angle_alpha   90.00
_cell.angle_beta   90.00
_cell.angle_gamma   90.00
#
_symmetry.space_group_name_H-M   'P 1'
#
loop_
_entity.id
_entity.type
_entity.pdbx_description
1 polymer ?
#
loop_
_entity_poly.entity_id
_entity_poly.type
_entity_poly.pdbx_seq_one_letter_code
_entity_poly.pdbx_strand_id
1 'polypeptide(L)'
;MKHRLSTLPLLAVLGLAGAAAAETLLVERIEQERGAAMPARGLSMGQVESRYGAPQQKLEPRGGQKRQWPTINRWVYPAFTVYFEKHKVVDVVANKADADEVGPKPAIR
;
A
#
# COMPACT_ATOMS: atom_id res chain seq x y z
N MET A 1 10.01 10.38 76.32
CA MET A 1 11.20 9.82 75.63
C MET A 1 10.72 9.36 74.26
N LYS A 2 11.02 10.09 73.18
CA LYS A 2 11.84 9.62 72.02
C LYS A 2 11.43 8.17 71.65
N HIS A 3 10.72 7.94 70.55
CA HIS A 3 11.34 7.79 69.24
C HIS A 3 10.53 8.42 68.10
N ARG A 4 11.19 9.35 67.42
CA ARG A 4 10.91 9.76 66.05
C ARG A 4 11.33 8.60 65.15
N LEU A 5 10.52 8.20 64.17
CA LEU A 5 11.00 7.98 62.81
C LEU A 5 9.80 7.90 61.88
N SER A 6 9.61 9.00 61.16
CA SER A 6 8.71 9.14 60.02
C SER A 6 9.09 8.11 58.96
N THR A 7 8.27 7.08 58.76
CA THR A 7 8.42 6.17 57.62
C THR A 7 7.86 6.88 56.39
N LEU A 8 8.80 7.40 55.59
CA LEU A 8 8.65 7.96 54.26
C LEU A 8 7.56 7.24 53.44
N PRO A 9 6.70 7.98 52.70
CA PRO A 9 5.66 7.40 51.87
C PRO A 9 6.29 6.74 50.63
N LEU A 10 6.55 5.44 50.70
CA LEU A 10 7.03 4.64 49.56
C LEU A 10 5.84 4.12 48.74
N LEU A 11 5.04 5.01 48.14
CA LEU A 11 3.86 4.58 47.34
C LEU A 11 3.47 5.55 46.21
N ALA A 12 4.37 6.45 45.79
CA ALA A 12 4.03 7.55 44.89
C ALA A 12 4.47 7.40 43.41
N VAL A 13 5.03 6.28 42.95
CA VAL A 13 5.50 6.19 41.53
C VAL A 13 5.23 4.81 40.93
N LEU A 14 3.99 4.53 40.53
CA LEU A 14 3.66 3.36 39.69
C LEU A 14 2.46 3.61 38.76
N GLY A 15 2.26 4.86 38.34
CA GLY A 15 1.10 5.29 37.55
C GLY A 15 1.39 5.76 36.13
N LEU A 16 2.60 5.56 35.61
CA LEU A 16 2.92 5.85 34.20
C LEU A 16 2.97 4.55 33.38
N ALA A 17 1.87 3.80 33.40
CA ALA A 17 1.62 2.82 32.34
C ALA A 17 1.29 3.63 31.09
N GLY A 18 2.31 3.91 30.29
CA GLY A 18 2.16 4.57 29.01
C GLY A 18 1.09 3.86 28.19
N ALA A 19 0.10 4.62 27.71
CA ALA A 19 -0.72 4.18 26.60
C ALA A 19 0.23 4.03 25.41
N ALA A 20 0.78 2.82 25.25
CA ALA A 20 1.42 2.41 24.03
C ALA A 20 0.31 2.38 22.97
N ALA A 21 0.13 3.51 22.28
CA ALA A 21 -0.58 3.55 21.01
C ALA A 21 0.27 2.73 20.03
N ALA A 22 0.06 1.41 20.03
CA ALA A 22 0.67 0.53 19.06
C ALA A 22 0.21 0.98 17.67
N GLU A 23 1.17 1.41 16.87
CA GLU A 23 0.96 1.91 15.52
C GLU A 23 0.33 0.81 14.65
N THR A 24 -0.99 0.88 14.44
CA THR A 24 -1.74 0.01 13.51
C THR A 24 -1.73 0.53 12.08
N LEU A 25 -0.78 1.40 11.72
CA LEU A 25 -0.73 2.01 10.38
C LEU A 25 -0.46 1.00 9.26
N LEU A 26 0.18 -0.14 9.56
CA LEU A 26 0.53 -1.13 8.53
C LEU A 26 -0.63 -2.08 8.18
N VAL A 27 -1.47 -2.45 9.16
CA VAL A 27 -2.53 -3.46 8.95
C VAL A 27 -3.76 -2.83 8.31
N GLU A 28 -4.15 -1.63 8.73
CA GLU A 28 -5.24 -0.88 8.09
C GLU A 28 -4.94 -0.56 6.62
N ARG A 29 -3.68 -0.32 6.26
CA ARG A 29 -3.26 -0.14 4.86
C ARG A 29 -3.51 -1.38 4.01
N ILE A 30 -3.22 -2.59 4.51
CA ILE A 30 -3.48 -3.84 3.77
C ILE A 30 -4.98 -3.99 3.50
N GLU A 31 -5.84 -3.62 4.46
CA GLU A 31 -7.30 -3.64 4.28
C GLU A 31 -7.78 -2.54 3.33
N GLN A 32 -7.15 -1.37 3.32
CA GLN A 32 -7.48 -0.27 2.41
C GLN A 32 -7.01 -0.53 0.97
N GLU A 33 -5.86 -1.21 0.79
CA GLU A 33 -5.40 -1.76 -0.51
C GLU A 33 -6.36 -2.83 -1.04
N ARG A 34 -6.95 -3.65 -0.15
CA ARG A 34 -8.03 -4.59 -0.51
C ARG A 34 -9.34 -3.88 -0.86
N GLY A 35 -9.58 -2.69 -0.30
CA GLY A 35 -10.80 -1.90 -0.49
C GLY A 35 -10.96 -1.30 -1.90
N ALA A 36 -9.86 -0.99 -2.59
CA ALA A 36 -9.89 -0.60 -4.00
C ALA A 36 -9.74 -1.83 -4.89
N ALA A 37 -10.70 -2.76 -4.84
CA ALA A 37 -10.69 -4.08 -5.48
C ALA A 37 -9.94 -4.09 -6.82
N MET A 38 -8.63 -4.39 -6.83
CA MET A 38 -7.81 -4.24 -8.04
C MET A 38 -8.27 -5.23 -9.13
N PRO A 39 -8.17 -4.86 -10.43
CA PRO A 39 -8.55 -5.77 -11.49
C PRO A 39 -7.76 -7.07 -11.43
N ALA A 40 -8.46 -8.20 -11.46
CA ALA A 40 -7.81 -9.50 -11.53
C ALA A 40 -6.99 -9.66 -12.83
N ARG A 41 -5.88 -10.40 -12.74
CA ARG A 41 -5.07 -10.78 -13.91
C ARG A 41 -5.94 -11.50 -14.95
N GLY A 42 -5.71 -11.24 -16.23
CA GLY A 42 -6.44 -11.85 -17.34
C GLY A 42 -7.77 -11.18 -17.74
N LEU A 43 -8.24 -10.16 -17.00
CA LEU A 43 -9.35 -9.31 -17.45
C LEU A 43 -8.99 -8.61 -18.77
N SER A 44 -9.98 -8.38 -19.63
CA SER A 44 -9.78 -7.56 -20.83
C SER A 44 -9.79 -6.06 -20.51
N MET A 45 -9.19 -5.24 -21.36
CA MET A 45 -9.27 -3.78 -21.26
C MET A 45 -10.71 -3.28 -21.10
N GLY A 46 -11.65 -3.78 -21.92
CA GLY A 46 -13.06 -3.41 -21.82
C GLY A 46 -13.74 -3.87 -20.52
N GLN A 47 -13.35 -5.03 -19.97
CA GLN A 47 -13.84 -5.47 -18.66
C GLN A 47 -13.31 -4.59 -17.52
N VAL A 48 -12.06 -4.13 -17.62
CA VAL A 48 -11.49 -3.18 -16.66
C VAL A 48 -12.22 -1.85 -16.79
N GLU A 49 -12.36 -1.31 -17.99
CA GLU A 49 -13.06 -0.03 -18.22
C GLU A 49 -14.52 -0.08 -17.77
N SER A 50 -15.21 -1.20 -17.99
CA SER A 50 -16.60 -1.39 -17.54
C SER A 50 -16.75 -1.45 -16.01
N ARG A 51 -15.73 -1.93 -15.28
CA ARG A 51 -15.79 -2.10 -13.81
C ARG A 51 -15.25 -0.90 -13.05
N TYR A 52 -14.21 -0.26 -13.59
CA TYR A 52 -13.45 0.79 -12.93
C TYR A 52 -13.61 2.16 -13.59
N GLY A 53 -14.33 2.23 -14.71
CA GLY A 53 -14.48 3.43 -15.52
C GLY A 53 -13.27 3.70 -16.42
N ALA A 54 -13.30 4.87 -17.07
CA ALA A 54 -12.20 5.34 -17.88
C ALA A 54 -10.96 5.62 -17.02
N PRO A 55 -9.75 5.24 -17.46
CA PRO A 55 -8.54 5.57 -16.75
C PRO A 55 -8.27 7.07 -16.79
N GLN A 56 -7.58 7.60 -15.76
CA GLN A 56 -7.14 9.00 -15.74
C GLN A 56 -6.12 9.29 -16.84
N GLN A 57 -5.24 8.32 -17.11
CA GLN A 57 -4.23 8.45 -18.14
C GLN A 57 -3.95 7.11 -18.81
N LYS A 58 -3.86 7.12 -20.14
CA LYS A 58 -3.34 6.01 -20.93
C LYS A 58 -1.90 6.37 -21.33
N LEU A 59 -0.92 5.79 -20.65
CA LEU A 59 0.50 6.05 -20.92
C LEU A 59 0.90 5.45 -22.26
N GLU A 60 1.96 5.99 -22.84
CA GLU A 60 2.52 5.44 -24.07
C GLU A 60 2.89 3.96 -23.89
N PRO A 61 2.51 3.11 -24.86
CA PRO A 61 2.88 1.71 -24.85
C PRO A 61 4.40 1.55 -24.92
N ARG A 62 4.92 0.53 -24.26
CA ARG A 62 6.35 0.19 -24.26
C ARG A 62 6.55 -1.26 -24.69
N GLY A 63 7.73 -1.58 -25.22
CA GLY A 63 7.98 -2.87 -25.84
C GLY A 63 7.58 -2.89 -27.32
N GLY A 64 7.48 -4.07 -27.91
CA GLY A 64 7.11 -4.27 -29.31
C GLY A 64 8.26 -4.22 -30.31
N GLN A 65 9.49 -3.84 -29.90
CA GLN A 65 10.64 -3.75 -30.82
C GLN A 65 11.14 -5.12 -31.30
N LYS A 66 10.86 -6.18 -30.54
CA LYS A 66 11.22 -7.57 -30.88
C LYS A 66 10.01 -8.45 -30.62
N ARG A 67 9.90 -9.57 -31.35
CA ARG A 67 8.84 -10.57 -31.13
C ARG A 67 8.77 -11.07 -29.68
N GLN A 68 9.93 -11.14 -29.02
CA GLN A 68 10.09 -11.57 -27.63
C GLN A 68 9.80 -10.47 -26.59
N TRP A 69 9.61 -9.23 -27.03
CA TRP A 69 9.28 -8.09 -26.16
C TRP A 69 7.85 -7.64 -26.46
N PRO A 70 6.84 -8.21 -25.78
CA PRO A 70 5.47 -7.85 -26.06
C PRO A 70 5.22 -6.37 -25.78
N THR A 71 4.29 -5.78 -26.53
CA THR A 71 3.83 -4.41 -26.28
C THR A 71 2.96 -4.39 -25.01
N ILE A 72 3.37 -3.56 -24.05
CA ILE A 72 2.68 -3.34 -22.78
C ILE A 72 2.01 -1.98 -22.80
N ASN A 73 0.68 -2.00 -22.72
CA ASN A 73 -0.15 -0.82 -22.50
C ASN A 73 -0.28 -0.57 -21.00
N ARG A 74 -0.31 0.70 -20.58
CA ARG A 74 -0.36 1.06 -19.16
C ARG A 74 -1.43 2.10 -18.93
N TRP A 75 -2.40 1.78 -18.09
CA TRP A 75 -3.49 2.67 -17.75
C TRP A 75 -3.42 3.03 -16.28
N VAL A 76 -3.46 4.32 -15.99
CA VAL A 76 -3.38 4.88 -14.64
C VAL A 76 -4.78 5.17 -14.15
N TYR A 77 -5.11 4.61 -13.00
CA TYR A 77 -6.27 4.93 -12.18
C TYR A 77 -5.80 5.65 -10.90
N PRO A 78 -6.70 6.28 -10.13
CA PRO A 78 -6.29 7.03 -8.93
C PRO A 78 -5.49 6.19 -7.93
N ALA A 79 -5.96 4.97 -7.66
CA ALA A 79 -5.36 4.09 -6.64
C ALA A 79 -4.32 3.10 -7.20
N PHE A 80 -4.30 2.84 -8.51
CA PHE A 80 -3.42 1.81 -9.08
C PHE A 80 -3.14 2.05 -10.57
N THR A 81 -2.10 1.39 -11.06
CA THR A 81 -1.76 1.33 -12.48
C THR A 81 -1.92 -0.09 -13.00
N VAL A 82 -2.68 -0.26 -14.07
CA VAL A 82 -2.93 -1.55 -14.72
C VAL A 82 -2.03 -1.69 -15.94
N TYR A 83 -1.33 -2.82 -16.02
CA TYR A 83 -0.46 -3.20 -17.13
C TYR A 83 -1.15 -4.26 -17.97
N PHE A 84 -1.23 -4.02 -19.27
CA PHE A 84 -1.85 -4.93 -20.21
C PHE A 84 -0.85 -5.40 -21.26
N GLU A 85 -0.78 -6.69 -21.49
CA GLU A 85 -0.20 -7.23 -22.72
C GLU A 85 -1.32 -7.39 -23.74
N LYS A 86 -1.14 -6.80 -24.93
CA LYS A 86 -2.19 -6.72 -25.97
C LYS A 86 -3.46 -6.09 -25.39
N HIS A 87 -4.42 -6.91 -24.97
CA HIS A 87 -5.71 -6.50 -24.43
C HIS A 87 -6.02 -7.08 -23.04
N LYS A 88 -5.06 -7.76 -22.40
CA LYS A 88 -5.27 -8.55 -21.19
C LYS A 88 -4.40 -8.05 -20.04
N VAL A 89 -4.97 -7.95 -18.85
CA VAL A 89 -4.25 -7.56 -17.64
C VAL A 89 -3.15 -8.58 -17.36
N VAL A 90 -1.91 -8.11 -17.32
CA VAL A 90 -0.75 -8.92 -16.89
C VAL A 90 -0.30 -8.56 -15.49
N ASP A 91 -0.47 -7.31 -15.07
CA ASP A 91 -0.09 -6.90 -13.72
C ASP A 91 -0.86 -5.66 -13.27
N VAL A 92 -0.94 -5.48 -11.95
CA VAL A 92 -1.54 -4.29 -11.35
C VAL A 92 -0.70 -3.86 -10.17
N VAL A 93 -0.31 -2.60 -10.15
CA VAL A 93 0.56 -2.02 -9.12
C VAL A 93 -0.21 -0.92 -8.41
N ALA A 94 -0.28 -0.98 -7.07
CA ALA A 94 -0.87 0.09 -6.27
C ALA A 94 -0.03 1.36 -6.43
N ASN A 95 -0.68 2.50 -6.61
CA ASN A 95 -0.01 3.78 -6.62
C ASN A 95 0.38 4.11 -5.16
N LYS A 96 1.53 4.75 -4.97
CA LYS A 96 1.92 5.25 -3.65
C LYS A 96 0.88 6.23 -3.13
N ALA A 97 0.49 6.09 -1.86
CA ALA A 97 -0.48 6.99 -1.23
C ALA A 97 0.12 8.38 -1.01
N ASP A 98 1.40 8.43 -0.63
CA ASP A 98 2.12 9.66 -0.30
C ASP A 98 3.57 9.62 -0.85
N ALA A 99 4.16 10.81 -1.05
CA ALA A 99 5.52 10.93 -1.58
C ALA A 99 6.59 10.29 -0.65
N ASP A 100 6.33 10.31 0.66
CA ASP A 100 7.21 9.78 1.69
C ASP A 100 7.05 8.27 1.92
N GLU A 101 6.19 7.61 1.14
CA GLU A 101 6.01 6.15 1.24
C GLU A 101 7.26 5.42 0.74
N VAL A 102 8.01 4.86 1.70
CA VAL A 102 9.11 3.94 1.45
C VAL A 102 8.53 2.57 1.14
N GLY A 103 8.58 2.19 -0.15
CA GLY A 103 8.18 0.88 -0.62
C GLY A 103 9.04 -0.25 -0.03
N PRO A 104 8.64 -1.52 -0.25
CA PRO A 104 9.36 -2.66 0.30
C PRO A 104 10.83 -2.64 -0.09
N LYS A 105 11.70 -3.05 0.85
CA LYS A 105 13.16 -3.11 0.65
C LYS A 105 13.47 -3.86 -0.65
N PRO A 106 14.24 -3.27 -1.58
CA PRO A 106 14.55 -3.91 -2.85
C PRO A 106 15.26 -5.25 -2.60
N ALA A 107 14.95 -6.25 -3.43
CA ALA A 107 15.61 -7.54 -3.38
C ALA A 107 17.12 -7.35 -3.57
N ILE A 108 17.91 -7.85 -2.61
CA ILE A 108 19.37 -7.83 -2.67
C ILE A 108 19.76 -8.80 -3.79
N ARG A 109 20.46 -8.31 -4.81
CA ARG A 109 20.95 -9.12 -5.94
C ARG A 109 22.32 -9.71 -5.60
#